data_AF-A0A239AK40-F1
#
_entry.id   AF-A0A239AK40-F1
#
_cell.length_a   1.000
_cell.length_b   1.000
_cell.length_c   1.000
_cell.angle_alpha   90.00
_cell.angle_beta   90.00
_cell.angle_gamma   90.00
#
_symmetry.space_group_name_H-M   'P 1'
#
loop_
_entity.id
_entity.type
_entity.pdbx_description
1 polymer ?
#
loop_
_entity_poly.entity_id
_entity_poly.type
_entity_poly.pdbx_seq_one_letter_code
_entity_poly.pdbx_strand_id
1 'polypeptide(L)'
;MLLRGLTWLVMFQILGVAINHALLPALPGAIIGLLLLLVFLLVRGKVDESLNTAANTLLQYLPLLLVVPATGIITSSQALLDNLLPIAGALVLSLFITVPLCGWLMQALARRIERRLDGRS
;
A
#
# COMPACT_ATOMS: atom_id res chain seq x y z
N MET A 1 -6.32 21.67 6.97
CA MET A 1 -7.36 21.26 6.01
C MET A 1 -6.81 20.29 4.96
N LEU A 2 -5.66 20.53 4.31
CA LEU A 2 -4.96 19.51 3.49
C LEU A 2 -3.48 19.38 3.85
N LEU A 3 -2.82 20.52 4.09
CA LEU A 3 -1.39 20.58 4.43
C LEU A 3 -1.03 19.71 5.64
N ARG A 4 -1.83 19.71 6.72
CA ARG A 4 -1.58 18.87 7.90
C ARG A 4 -1.53 17.37 7.56
N GLY A 5 -2.43 16.89 6.68
CA GLY A 5 -2.45 15.50 6.24
C GLY A 5 -1.25 15.16 5.36
N LEU A 6 -0.91 16.06 4.42
CA LEU A 6 0.25 15.90 3.57
C LEU A 6 1.56 15.93 4.37
N THR A 7 1.70 16.81 5.36
CA THR A 7 2.87 16.82 6.26
C THR A 7 3.00 15.52 7.01
N TRP A 8 1.91 14.94 7.51
CA TRP A 8 1.93 13.61 8.13
C TRP A 8 2.38 12.52 7.14
N LEU A 9 1.80 12.49 5.94
CA LEU A 9 2.20 11.56 4.88
C LEU A 9 3.69 11.68 4.54
N VAL A 10 4.19 12.90 4.35
CA VAL A 10 5.59 13.18 4.02
C VAL A 10 6.53 12.86 5.19
N MET A 11 6.14 13.13 6.44
CA MET A 11 6.94 12.76 7.61
C MET A 11 7.13 11.24 7.70
N PHE A 12 6.05 10.47 7.53
CA PHE A 12 6.13 9.00 7.50
C PHE A 12 6.88 8.48 6.27
N GLN A 13 6.75 9.16 5.13
CA GLN A 13 7.51 8.85 3.92
C GLN A 13 9.02 9.00 4.17
N ILE A 14 9.45 10.11 4.78
CA ILE A 14 10.86 10.36 5.10
C ILE A 14 11.38 9.33 6.10
N LEU A 15 10.59 9.01 7.14
CA LEU A 15 10.90 7.93 8.09
C LEU A 15 11.07 6.58 7.37
N GLY A 16 10.18 6.25 6.45
CA GLY A 16 10.25 5.03 5.65
C GLY A 16 11.47 4.96 4.74
N VAL A 17 11.87 6.09 4.15
CA VAL A 17 13.12 6.21 3.37
C VAL A 17 14.35 6.05 4.25
N ALA A 18 14.36 6.67 5.43
CA ALA A 18 15.46 6.51 6.39
C ALA A 18 15.64 5.03 6.81
N ILE A 19 14.53 4.32 7.04
CA ILE A 19 14.54 2.90 7.40
C ILE A 19 14.89 2.00 6.20
N ASN A 20 14.41 2.32 5.00
CA ASN A 20 14.80 1.63 3.77
C ASN A 20 16.33 1.56 3.63
N HIS A 21 17.01 2.70 3.83
CA HIS A 21 18.46 2.79 3.70
C HIS A 21 19.22 1.99 4.76
N ALA A 22 18.61 1.77 5.94
CA ALA A 22 19.24 1.06 7.05
C ALA A 22 19.00 -0.46 7.05
N LEU A 23 17.81 -0.93 6.63
CA LEU A 23 17.37 -2.31 6.90
C LEU A 23 16.89 -3.10 5.68
N LEU A 24 16.29 -2.45 4.67
CA LEU A 24 15.53 -3.11 3.60
C LEU A 24 15.70 -2.39 2.25
N PRO A 25 16.89 -2.40 1.63
CA PRO A 25 17.18 -1.62 0.42
C PRO A 25 16.33 -2.04 -0.80
N ALA A 26 15.82 -3.28 -0.83
CA ALA A 26 15.01 -3.80 -1.92
C ALA A 26 13.58 -3.23 -1.99
N LEU A 27 13.06 -2.63 -0.90
CA LEU A 27 11.68 -2.14 -0.83
C LEU A 27 11.64 -0.62 -0.97
N PRO A 28 10.81 -0.03 -1.86
CA PRO A 28 10.65 1.42 -1.93
C PRO A 28 10.31 2.02 -0.55
N GLY A 29 11.01 3.08 -0.14
CA GLY A 29 10.78 3.75 1.14
C GLY A 29 9.34 4.21 1.35
N ALA A 30 8.58 4.41 0.27
CA ALA A 30 7.15 4.72 0.32
C ALA A 30 6.29 3.59 0.90
N ILE A 31 6.61 2.34 0.58
CA ILE A 31 5.88 1.17 1.10
C ILE A 31 6.14 1.05 2.61
N ILE A 32 7.38 1.28 3.04
CA ILE A 32 7.75 1.23 4.46
C ILE A 32 7.07 2.38 5.23
N GLY A 33 7.06 3.59 4.68
CA GLY A 33 6.37 4.74 5.26
C GLY A 33 4.86 4.50 5.41
N LEU A 34 4.23 3.87 4.40
CA LEU A 34 2.83 3.45 4.45
C LEU A 34 2.55 2.44 5.57
N LEU A 35 3.41 1.43 5.73
CA LEU A 35 3.27 0.43 6.80
C LEU A 35 3.44 1.05 8.19
N LEU A 36 4.39 1.97 8.35
CA LEU A 36 4.56 2.75 9.59
C LEU A 36 3.33 3.58 9.91
N LEU A 37 2.80 4.30 8.92
CA LEU A 37 1.57 5.07 9.06
C LEU A 37 0.41 4.15 9.45
N LEU A 38 0.28 2.97 8.82
CA LEU A 38 -0.76 2.00 9.15
C LEU A 38 -0.66 1.53 10.60
N VAL A 39 0.54 1.15 11.07
CA VAL A 39 0.77 0.74 12.47
C VAL A 39 0.43 1.89 13.43
N PHE A 40 0.85 3.10 13.11
CA PHE A 40 0.53 4.29 13.89
C PHE A 40 -0.99 4.55 13.97
N LEU A 41 -1.71 4.44 12.85
CA LEU A 41 -3.17 4.58 12.80
C LEU A 41 -3.88 3.47 13.57
N LEU A 42 -3.37 2.24 13.52
CA LEU A 42 -3.91 1.10 14.30
C LEU A 42 -3.78 1.36 15.81
N VAL A 43 -2.64 1.88 16.26
CA VAL A 43 -2.41 2.23 17.68
C VAL A 43 -3.28 3.42 18.10
N ARG A 44 -3.40 4.44 17.24
CA ARG A 44 -4.18 5.65 17.53
C ARG A 44 -5.69 5.43 17.42
N GLY A 45 -6.14 4.43 16.66
CA GLY A 45 -7.54 4.05 16.47
C GLY A 45 -8.42 5.08 15.76
N LYS A 46 -7.84 6.15 15.21
CA LYS A 46 -8.55 7.24 14.51
C LYS A 46 -7.74 7.73 13.32
N VAL A 47 -8.44 7.98 12.21
CA VAL A 47 -7.88 8.62 11.01
C VAL A 47 -8.30 10.08 11.02
N ASP A 48 -7.34 11.00 11.00
CA ASP A 48 -7.66 12.44 10.90
C ASP A 48 -8.30 12.75 9.54
N GLU A 49 -9.36 13.57 9.54
CA GLU A 49 -10.06 13.97 8.32
C GLU A 49 -9.11 14.60 7.29
N SER A 50 -8.18 15.43 7.76
CA SER A 50 -7.14 16.03 6.90
C SER A 50 -6.20 15.03 6.23
N LEU A 51 -5.94 13.88 6.87
CA LEU A 51 -5.12 12.81 6.30
C LEU A 51 -5.90 12.08 5.21
N ASN A 52 -7.19 11.84 5.45
CA ASN A 52 -8.07 11.23 4.46
C ASN A 52 -8.21 12.11 3.22
N THR A 53 -8.42 13.43 3.37
CA THR A 53 -8.51 14.34 2.23
C THR A 53 -7.20 14.38 1.42
N ALA A 54 -6.04 14.44 2.11
CA ALA A 54 -4.74 14.44 1.44
C ALA A 54 -4.48 13.15 0.66
N ALA A 55 -4.80 11.99 1.25
CA ALA A 55 -4.70 10.69 0.57
C ALA A 55 -5.60 10.63 -0.66
N ASN A 56 -6.86 11.10 -0.56
CA ASN A 56 -7.81 11.07 -1.65
C ASN A 56 -7.40 11.97 -2.83
N THR A 57 -6.81 13.13 -2.55
CA THR A 57 -6.21 13.98 -3.60
C THR A 57 -5.05 13.27 -4.29
N LEU A 58 -4.18 12.58 -3.52
CA LEU A 58 -3.03 11.88 -4.09
C LEU A 58 -3.44 10.66 -4.93
N LEU A 59 -4.50 9.96 -4.51
CA LEU A 59 -5.10 8.85 -5.26
C LEU A 59 -5.67 9.28 -6.62
N GLN A 60 -6.14 10.51 -6.77
CA GLN A 60 -6.55 11.04 -8.08
C GLN A 60 -5.36 11.15 -9.05
N TYR A 61 -4.15 11.35 -8.54
CA TYR A 61 -2.92 11.35 -9.31
C TYR A 61 -2.20 9.99 -9.31
N LEU A 62 -2.83 8.93 -8.80
CA LEU A 62 -2.28 7.57 -8.81
C LEU A 62 -1.78 7.13 -10.20
N PRO A 63 -2.47 7.40 -11.32
CA PRO A 63 -1.94 7.05 -12.64
C PRO A 63 -0.54 7.63 -12.88
N LEU A 64 -0.33 8.92 -12.58
CA LEU A 64 0.97 9.59 -12.72
C LEU A 64 2.03 8.98 -11.78
N LEU A 65 1.62 8.63 -10.55
CA LEU A 65 2.52 8.00 -9.57
C LEU A 65 2.96 6.59 -9.99
N LEU A 66 2.10 5.85 -10.69
CA LEU A 66 2.39 4.50 -11.18
C LEU A 66 3.22 4.50 -12.47
N VAL A 67 3.26 5.60 -13.22
CA VAL A 67 4.11 5.70 -14.43
C VAL A 67 5.58 5.50 -14.08
N VAL A 68 6.09 6.15 -13.03
CA VAL A 68 7.52 6.04 -12.64
C VAL A 68 7.94 4.59 -12.37
N PRO A 69 7.30 3.82 -11.47
CA PRO A 69 7.66 2.43 -11.26
C PRO A 69 7.39 1.55 -12.49
N ALA A 70 6.35 1.82 -13.27
CA ALA A 70 6.08 1.09 -14.52
C ALA A 70 7.19 1.29 -15.56
N THR A 71 7.71 2.52 -15.72
CA THR A 71 8.79 2.82 -16.67
C THR A 71 10.07 2.06 -16.33
N GLY A 72 10.37 1.83 -15.05
CA GLY A 72 11.51 1.00 -14.63
C GLY A 72 11.44 -0.42 -15.19
N ILE A 73 10.25 -1.02 -15.23
CA ILE A 73 10.04 -2.37 -15.79
C ILE A 73 10.26 -2.36 -17.31
N ILE A 74 9.75 -1.33 -18.01
CA ILE A 74 9.86 -1.21 -19.48
C ILE A 74 11.31 -1.03 -19.94
N THR A 75 12.16 -0.36 -19.17
CA THR A 75 13.59 -0.22 -19.52
C THR A 75 14.33 -1.56 -19.55
N SER A 76 13.85 -2.58 -18.84
CA SER A 76 14.36 -3.96 -18.86
C SER A 76 13.59 -4.86 -19.85
N SER A 77 13.07 -4.28 -20.93
CA SER A 77 12.15 -4.94 -21.88
C SER A 77 12.71 -6.21 -22.53
N GLN A 78 14.01 -6.30 -22.79
CA GLN A 78 14.61 -7.49 -23.40
C GLN A 78 14.51 -8.72 -22.48
N ALA A 79 14.86 -8.55 -21.20
CA ALA A 79 14.74 -9.63 -20.20
C ALA A 79 13.28 -10.03 -19.96
N LEU A 80 12.33 -9.09 -20.12
CA LEU A 80 10.90 -9.34 -20.01
C LEU A 80 10.38 -10.21 -21.16
N LEU A 81 10.82 -9.93 -22.39
CA LEU A 81 10.43 -10.68 -23.59
C LEU A 81 10.93 -12.13 -23.57
N ASP A 82 12.16 -12.35 -23.10
CA ASP A 82 12.75 -13.70 -23.00
C ASP A 82 12.08 -14.56 -21.91
N ASN A 83 11.41 -13.94 -20.94
CA ASN A 83 10.80 -14.60 -19.78
C ASN A 83 9.29 -14.39 -19.69
N LEU A 84 8.61 -14.12 -20.81
CA LEU A 84 7.16 -13.89 -20.82
C LEU A 84 6.35 -15.02 -20.18
N LEU A 85 6.74 -16.27 -20.46
CA LEU A 85 6.02 -17.45 -19.98
C LEU A 85 6.11 -17.63 -18.45
N PRO A 86 7.29 -17.60 -17.81
CA PRO A 86 7.38 -17.66 -16.35
C PRO A 86 6.76 -16.43 -15.67
N ILE A 87 6.85 -15.24 -16.27
CA ILE A 87 6.24 -14.02 -15.71
C ILE A 87 4.72 -14.08 -15.76
N ALA A 88 4.14 -14.51 -16.89
CA ALA A 88 2.70 -14.72 -17.01
C ALA A 88 2.22 -15.78 -16.01
N GLY A 89 2.95 -16.88 -15.85
CA GLY A 89 2.68 -17.90 -14.84
C GLY A 89 2.69 -17.33 -13.42
N ALA A 90 3.73 -16.56 -13.07
CA ALA A 90 3.83 -15.90 -11.77
C ALA A 90 2.70 -14.89 -11.53
N LEU A 91 2.33 -14.09 -12.53
CA LEU A 91 1.21 -13.14 -12.46
C LEU A 91 -0.11 -13.86 -12.22
N VAL A 92 -0.42 -14.88 -13.02
CA VAL A 92 -1.67 -15.66 -12.89
C VAL A 92 -1.72 -16.34 -11.53
N LEU A 93 -0.64 -17.01 -11.10
CA LEU A 93 -0.57 -17.64 -9.78
C LEU A 93 -0.73 -16.63 -8.65
N SER A 94 -0.04 -15.48 -8.74
CA SER A 94 -0.16 -14.42 -7.73
C SER A 94 -1.58 -13.88 -7.62
N LEU A 95 -2.27 -13.73 -8.75
CA LEU A 95 -3.66 -13.27 -8.80
C LEU A 95 -4.62 -14.31 -8.20
N PHE A 96 -4.47 -15.58 -8.60
CA PHE A 96 -5.27 -16.69 -8.07
C PHE A 96 -5.09 -16.89 -6.57
N ILE A 97 -3.94 -16.54 -6.01
CA ILE A 97 -3.70 -16.60 -4.56
C ILE A 97 -4.22 -15.34 -3.87
N THR A 98 -3.91 -14.16 -4.41
CA THR A 98 -4.21 -12.87 -3.76
C THR A 98 -5.71 -12.58 -3.73
N VAL A 99 -6.46 -12.86 -4.79
CA VAL A 99 -7.90 -12.53 -4.87
C VAL A 99 -8.71 -13.30 -3.81
N PRO A 100 -8.61 -14.63 -3.67
CA PRO A 100 -9.29 -15.36 -2.61
C PRO A 100 -8.80 -14.96 -1.22
N LEU A 101 -7.50 -14.70 -1.06
CA LEU A 101 -6.93 -14.26 0.22
C LEU A 101 -7.51 -12.91 0.66
N CYS A 102 -7.61 -11.94 -0.25
CA CYS A 102 -8.24 -10.64 0.01
C CYS A 102 -9.73 -10.81 0.35
N GLY A 103 -10.46 -11.65 -0.39
CA GLY A 103 -11.87 -11.94 -0.11
C GLY A 103 -12.05 -12.57 1.28
N TRP A 104 -11.23 -13.56 1.61
CA TRP A 104 -11.23 -14.20 2.93
C TRP A 104 -10.89 -13.23 4.05
N LEU A 105 -9.87 -12.39 3.85
CA LEU A 105 -9.46 -11.36 4.82
C LEU A 105 -10.58 -10.35 5.06
N MET A 106 -11.25 -9.88 3.99
CA MET A 106 -12.37 -8.96 4.08
C MET A 106 -13.54 -9.58 4.84
N GLN A 107 -13.85 -10.85 4.59
CA GLN A 107 -14.91 -11.58 5.31
C GLN A 107 -14.53 -11.84 6.77
N ALA A 108 -13.25 -12.10 7.08
CA ALA A 108 -12.75 -12.27 8.44
C ALA A 108 -12.84 -10.96 9.24
N LEU A 109 -12.49 -9.83 8.61
CA LEU A 109 -12.62 -8.49 9.19
C LEU A 109 -14.09 -8.11 9.41
N ALA A 110 -14.97 -8.34 8.43
CA ALA A 110 -16.40 -8.08 8.55
C ALA A 110 -17.02 -8.84 9.72
N ARG A 111 -16.74 -10.15 9.84
CA ARG A 111 -17.19 -10.98 10.97
C ARG A 111 -16.66 -10.50 12.32
N ARG A 112 -15.45 -9.95 12.39
CA ARG A 112 -14.91 -9.36 13.63
C ARG A 112 -15.64 -8.07 14.02
N ILE A 113 -16.02 -7.25 13.05
CA ILE A 113 -16.77 -6.01 13.28
C ILE A 113 -18.18 -6.32 13.78
N GLU A 114 -18.86 -7.29 13.16
CA GLU A 114 -20.22 -7.71 13.54
C GLU A 114 -20.27 -8.25 14.98
N ARG A 115 -19.34 -9.13 15.37
CA ARG A 115 -19.21 -9.60 16.77
C ARG A 115 -18.94 -8.49 17.79
N ARG A 116 -18.28 -7.40 17.39
CA ARG A 116 -18.03 -6.23 18.27
C ARG A 116 -19.29 -5.37 18.45
N LEU A 117 -20.22 -5.41 17.51
CA LEU A 117 -21.48 -4.69 17.56
C LEU A 117 -22.51 -5.45 18.41
N ASP A 118 -22.61 -6.78 18.25
CA ASP A 118 -23.54 -7.63 19.02
C ASP A 118 -23.18 -7.71 20.51
N GLY A 119 -21.90 -7.61 20.88
CA GLY A 119 -21.46 -7.59 22.29
C GLY A 119 -21.66 -6.24 23.01
N ARG A 120 -22.26 -5.23 22.36
CA ARG A 120 -22.55 -3.91 22.93
C ARG A 120 -24.05 -3.65 23.17
N SER A 121 -24.91 -4.58 22.79
CA SER A 121 -26.35 -4.63 23.10
C SER A 121 -26.64 -5.52 24.29
#